data_AF-A0A0K9YNW9-F1
#
_entry.id   AF-A0A0K9YNW9-F1
#
_cell.length_a   1.000
_cell.length_b   1.000
_cell.length_c   1.000
_cell.angle_alpha   90.00
_cell.angle_beta   90.00
_cell.angle_gamma   90.00
#
_symmetry.space_group_name_H-M   'P 1'
#
loop_
_entity.id
_entity.type
_entity.pdbx_description
1 polymer ?
#
loop_
_entity_poly.entity_id
_entity_poly.type
_entity_poly.pdbx_seq_one_letter_code
_entity_poly.pdbx_strand_id
1 'polypeptide(L)'
;MAMIETKGRILTKGKAEGTIIGTNVPLSFWGGFNPATGVVVDRHHPLCGVSLANHILVLPKGRGSCSGSGVLLDAIVSGHAPSAILLAETDEIVALGGIVAEEIFSMQLPIIVLDEAPFEQALLASTACIEEDGIVMLRY
;
A
#
# COMPACT_ATOMS: atom_id res chain seq x y z
N MET A 1 18.90 -5.46 -16.21
CA MET A 1 17.70 -5.08 -15.42
C MET A 1 17.90 -3.65 -14.98
N ALA A 2 16.97 -2.76 -15.30
CA ALA A 2 17.04 -1.37 -14.85
C ALA A 2 16.56 -1.30 -13.40
N MET A 3 17.25 -0.53 -12.57
CA MET A 3 16.81 -0.20 -11.22
C MET A 3 16.77 1.32 -11.06
N ILE A 4 15.71 1.81 -10.43
CA ILE A 4 15.55 3.23 -10.10
C ILE A 4 15.43 3.34 -8.60
N GLU A 5 16.21 4.26 -8.03
CA GLU A 5 16.10 4.66 -6.63
C GLU A 5 15.33 5.98 -6.57
N THR A 6 14.35 6.03 -5.67
CA THR A 6 13.60 7.25 -5.37
C THR A 6 13.37 7.36 -3.87
N LYS A 7 13.05 8.56 -3.40
CA LYS A 7 12.75 8.83 -2.00
C LYS A 7 11.35 9.40 -1.87
N GLY A 8 10.54 8.79 -1.03
CA GLY A 8 9.19 9.27 -0.73
C GLY A 8 9.07 9.86 0.67
N ARG A 9 7.94 10.53 0.91
CA ARG A 9 7.54 10.97 2.25
C ARG A 9 6.95 9.78 3.01
N ILE A 10 7.50 9.52 4.19
CA ILE A 10 7.06 8.42 5.05
C ILE A 10 5.82 8.84 5.84
N LEU A 11 4.76 8.05 5.79
CA LEU A 11 3.61 8.16 6.73
C LEU A 11 3.76 7.16 7.88
N THR A 12 4.23 5.94 7.58
CA THR A 12 4.57 4.91 8.55
C THR A 12 5.87 4.24 8.13
N LYS A 13 6.73 3.94 9.11
CA LYS A 13 8.07 3.37 8.87
C LYS A 13 8.00 1.85 8.70
N GLY A 14 9.09 1.29 8.19
CA GLY A 14 9.34 -0.14 8.15
C GLY A 14 10.05 -0.53 6.86
N LYS A 15 10.17 -1.84 6.65
CA LYS A 15 10.80 -2.41 5.45
C LYS A 15 9.87 -3.41 4.78
N ALA A 16 9.92 -3.46 3.47
CA ALA A 16 9.18 -4.44 2.69
C ALA A 16 9.83 -4.67 1.33
N GLU A 17 9.73 -5.88 0.81
CA GLU A 17 10.09 -6.21 -0.57
C GLU A 17 8.99 -7.10 -1.15
N GLY A 18 8.65 -6.89 -2.41
CA GLY A 18 7.67 -7.74 -3.07
C GLY A 18 7.34 -7.32 -4.50
N THR A 19 6.52 -8.15 -5.12
CA THR A 19 5.91 -7.85 -6.42
C THR A 19 4.94 -6.69 -6.29
N ILE A 20 4.97 -5.80 -7.27
CA ILE A 20 4.06 -4.65 -7.31
C ILE A 20 2.70 -5.08 -7.86
N ILE A 21 1.65 -4.65 -7.17
CA ILE A 21 0.29 -4.61 -7.71
C ILE A 21 -0.13 -3.15 -7.71
N GLY A 22 -0.21 -2.55 -8.88
CA GLY A 22 -0.45 -1.12 -9.05
C GLY A 22 -1.66 -0.80 -9.90
N THR A 23 -2.31 0.32 -9.60
CA THR A 23 -3.32 0.93 -10.47
C THR A 23 -3.40 2.43 -10.21
N ASN A 24 -3.85 3.20 -11.21
CA ASN A 24 -4.18 4.61 -11.07
C ASN A 24 -5.64 4.85 -10.61
N VAL A 25 -6.34 3.81 -10.16
CA VAL A 25 -7.71 3.88 -9.64
C VAL A 25 -7.68 3.79 -8.11
N PRO A 26 -8.30 4.73 -7.36
CA PRO A 26 -8.37 4.65 -5.91
C PRO A 26 -9.13 3.40 -5.41
N LEU A 27 -8.61 2.76 -4.36
CA LEU A 27 -9.23 1.60 -3.73
C LEU A 27 -9.97 1.97 -2.44
N SER A 28 -11.19 1.44 -2.27
CA SER A 28 -11.92 1.54 -1.00
C SER A 28 -11.60 0.38 -0.08
N PHE A 29 -10.87 0.64 1.00
CA PHE A 29 -10.68 -0.36 2.06
C PHE A 29 -11.98 -0.66 2.82
N TRP A 30 -12.93 0.28 2.84
CA TRP A 30 -14.29 0.02 3.32
C TRP A 30 -15.16 -0.51 2.18
N GLY A 31 -15.38 -1.83 2.14
CA GLY A 31 -16.30 -2.48 1.20
C GLY A 31 -15.75 -2.85 -0.18
N GLY A 32 -14.57 -2.36 -0.57
CA GLY A 32 -13.90 -2.74 -1.82
C GLY A 32 -12.78 -3.77 -1.65
N PHE A 33 -12.44 -4.11 -0.41
CA PHE A 33 -11.38 -5.03 -0.04
C PHE A 33 -11.87 -5.92 1.12
N ASN A 34 -11.53 -7.21 1.08
CA ASN A 34 -11.90 -8.16 2.11
C ASN A 34 -10.70 -8.43 3.05
N PRO A 35 -10.72 -7.92 4.29
CA PRO A 35 -9.60 -8.03 5.23
C PRO A 35 -9.29 -9.47 5.68
N ALA A 36 -10.26 -10.38 5.58
CA ALA A 36 -10.08 -11.77 5.97
C ALA A 36 -9.37 -12.61 4.89
N THR A 37 -9.21 -12.08 3.67
CA THR A 37 -8.62 -12.80 2.53
C THR A 37 -7.55 -12.01 1.79
N GLY A 38 -7.50 -10.70 1.97
CA GLY A 38 -6.61 -9.81 1.21
C GLY A 38 -7.10 -9.51 -0.20
N VAL A 39 -8.29 -9.99 -0.60
CA VAL A 39 -8.79 -9.87 -1.97
C VAL A 39 -9.58 -8.58 -2.18
N VAL A 40 -9.34 -7.91 -3.30
CA VAL A 40 -10.17 -6.79 -3.78
C VAL A 40 -11.50 -7.35 -4.29
N VAL A 41 -12.61 -6.87 -3.73
CA VAL A 41 -13.97 -7.36 -4.00
C VAL A 41 -14.86 -6.34 -4.72
N ASP A 42 -14.38 -5.09 -4.89
CA ASP A 42 -15.06 -4.09 -5.72
C ASP A 42 -15.04 -4.53 -7.19
N ARG A 43 -16.20 -4.97 -7.71
CA ARG A 43 -16.37 -5.48 -9.07
C ARG A 43 -16.05 -4.48 -10.17
N HIS A 44 -16.01 -3.18 -9.85
CA HIS A 44 -15.69 -2.12 -10.81
C HIS A 44 -14.22 -1.71 -10.74
N HIS A 45 -13.46 -2.22 -9.76
CA HIS A 45 -12.06 -1.90 -9.60
C HIS A 45 -11.19 -2.79 -10.50
N PRO A 46 -10.14 -2.25 -11.15
CA PRO A 46 -9.28 -3.02 -12.06
C PRO A 46 -8.56 -4.19 -11.37
N LEU A 47 -8.35 -4.09 -10.06
CA LEU A 47 -7.75 -5.16 -9.25
C LEU A 47 -8.77 -6.17 -8.71
N CYS A 48 -10.04 -6.15 -9.14
CA CYS A 48 -11.05 -7.08 -8.63
C CYS A 48 -10.60 -8.54 -8.76
N GLY A 49 -10.70 -9.31 -7.67
CA GLY A 49 -10.28 -10.71 -7.59
C GLY A 49 -8.79 -10.91 -7.32
N VAL A 50 -7.99 -9.84 -7.28
CA VAL A 50 -6.57 -9.89 -6.96
C VAL A 50 -6.38 -9.83 -5.43
N SER A 51 -5.54 -10.73 -4.90
CA SER A 51 -5.07 -10.65 -3.52
C SER A 51 -3.92 -9.65 -3.41
N LEU A 52 -4.03 -8.72 -2.47
CA LEU A 52 -2.99 -7.75 -2.16
C LEU A 52 -2.05 -8.24 -1.06
N ALA A 53 -2.39 -9.35 -0.39
CA ALA A 53 -1.59 -9.89 0.70
C ALA A 53 -0.15 -10.17 0.23
N ASN A 54 0.84 -9.73 1.00
CA ASN A 54 2.27 -9.92 0.71
C ASN A 54 2.81 -9.24 -0.57
N HIS A 55 2.07 -8.28 -1.13
CA HIS A 55 2.51 -7.50 -2.30
C HIS A 55 2.80 -6.05 -1.92
N ILE A 56 3.50 -5.32 -2.79
CA ILE A 56 3.64 -3.86 -2.69
C ILE A 56 2.48 -3.24 -3.46
N LEU A 57 1.56 -2.60 -2.74
CA LEU A 57 0.39 -1.97 -3.34
C LEU A 57 0.72 -0.55 -3.80
N VAL A 58 0.46 -0.22 -5.06
CA VAL A 58 0.62 1.15 -5.59
C VAL A 58 -0.76 1.70 -5.96
N LEU A 59 -1.16 2.81 -5.33
CA LEU A 59 -2.46 3.46 -5.54
C LEU A 59 -2.29 4.97 -5.55
N PRO A 60 -3.13 5.73 -6.28
CA PRO A 60 -3.10 7.19 -6.17
C PRO A 60 -3.41 7.62 -4.72
N LYS A 61 -4.43 6.98 -4.13
CA LYS A 61 -4.91 7.17 -2.77
C LYS A 61 -5.93 6.11 -2.37
N GLY A 62 -6.34 6.11 -1.10
CA GLY A 62 -7.54 5.42 -0.66
C GLY A 62 -8.83 6.14 -1.08
N ARG A 63 -9.94 5.41 -1.03
CA ARG A 63 -11.30 5.94 -1.26
C ARG A 63 -12.16 5.62 -0.05
N GLY A 64 -12.99 6.57 0.38
CA GLY A 64 -14.06 6.32 1.36
C GLY A 64 -13.91 7.11 2.65
N SER A 65 -14.39 6.51 3.75
CA SER A 65 -14.57 7.17 5.06
C SER A 65 -13.64 6.59 6.12
N CYS A 66 -13.56 7.25 7.29
CA CYS A 66 -12.66 6.87 8.39
C CYS A 66 -12.69 5.39 8.79
N SER A 67 -13.83 4.70 8.64
CA SER A 67 -13.96 3.26 8.89
C SER A 67 -13.01 2.38 8.06
N GLY A 68 -12.48 2.89 6.94
CA GLY A 68 -11.48 2.18 6.14
C GLY A 68 -10.18 1.90 6.89
N SER A 69 -9.80 2.75 7.86
CA SER A 69 -8.61 2.56 8.69
C SER A 69 -8.71 1.30 9.55
N GLY A 70 -9.88 1.04 10.12
CA GLY A 70 -10.16 -0.16 10.92
C GLY A 70 -10.14 -1.43 10.08
N VAL A 71 -10.62 -1.39 8.84
CA VAL A 71 -10.55 -2.55 7.93
C VAL A 71 -9.12 -2.83 7.49
N LEU A 72 -8.34 -1.78 7.20
CA LEU A 72 -6.92 -1.97 6.89
C LEU A 72 -6.17 -2.55 8.11
N LEU A 73 -6.42 -2.03 9.31
CA LEU A 73 -5.88 -2.58 10.56
C LEU A 73 -6.22 -4.06 10.74
N ASP A 74 -7.48 -4.44 10.54
CA ASP A 74 -7.94 -5.82 10.66
C ASP A 74 -7.18 -6.74 9.69
N ALA A 75 -6.93 -6.26 8.47
CA ALA A 75 -6.13 -6.99 7.49
C ALA A 75 -4.66 -7.12 7.88
N ILE A 76 -4.06 -6.08 8.48
CA ILE A 76 -2.68 -6.12 8.98
C ILE A 76 -2.57 -7.17 10.08
N VAL A 77 -3.43 -7.07 11.10
CA VAL A 77 -3.44 -7.98 12.27
C VAL A 77 -3.73 -9.43 11.84
N SER A 78 -4.56 -9.60 10.81
CA SER A 78 -4.89 -10.92 10.26
C SER A 78 -3.84 -11.46 9.26
N GLY A 79 -2.79 -10.70 8.93
CA GLY A 79 -1.75 -11.13 7.98
C GLY A 79 -2.16 -11.14 6.51
N HIS A 80 -3.21 -10.41 6.15
CA HIS A 80 -3.75 -10.33 4.78
C HIS A 80 -3.56 -8.95 4.13
N ALA A 81 -2.89 -8.02 4.80
CA ALA A 81 -2.54 -6.73 4.24
C ALA A 81 -1.42 -6.84 3.18
N PRO A 82 -1.28 -5.84 2.31
CA PRO A 82 -0.05 -5.62 1.55
C PRO A 82 1.17 -5.60 2.46
N SER A 83 2.35 -5.95 1.91
CA SER A 83 3.61 -5.78 2.63
C SER A 83 4.00 -4.31 2.76
N ALA A 84 3.56 -3.46 1.82
CA ALA A 84 3.67 -2.01 1.91
C ALA A 84 2.68 -1.33 0.96
N ILE A 85 2.49 -0.02 1.14
CA ILE A 85 1.63 0.82 0.31
C ILE A 85 2.43 2.04 -0.18
N LEU A 86 2.45 2.24 -1.50
CA LEU A 86 2.96 3.43 -2.16
C LEU A 86 1.78 4.27 -2.66
N LEU A 87 1.71 5.53 -2.24
CA LEU A 87 0.65 6.47 -2.56
C LEU A 87 1.14 7.63 -3.43
N ALA A 88 0.29 8.20 -4.29
CA ALA A 88 0.61 9.46 -5.00
C ALA A 88 0.32 10.69 -4.14
N GLU A 89 -0.70 10.62 -3.27
CA GLU A 89 -1.02 11.67 -2.31
C GLU A 89 -1.21 11.10 -0.90
N THR A 90 -1.08 11.95 0.12
CA THR A 90 -1.34 11.53 1.51
C THR A 90 -2.79 11.13 1.67
N ASP A 91 -3.01 9.98 2.29
CA ASP A 91 -4.31 9.52 2.74
C ASP A 91 -4.28 9.26 4.25
N GLU A 92 -4.99 10.11 5.00
CA GLU A 92 -5.02 10.06 6.47
C GLU A 92 -5.66 8.77 6.99
N ILE A 93 -6.60 8.17 6.25
CA ILE A 93 -7.30 6.96 6.65
C ILE A 93 -6.38 5.76 6.51
N VAL A 94 -5.64 5.68 5.41
CA VAL A 94 -4.62 4.63 5.19
C VAL A 94 -3.50 4.78 6.20
N ALA A 95 -3.00 6.01 6.41
CA ALA A 95 -1.97 6.29 7.39
C ALA A 95 -2.39 5.87 8.81
N LEU A 96 -3.61 6.22 9.23
CA LEU A 96 -4.12 5.86 10.56
C LEU A 96 -4.14 4.35 10.79
N GLY A 97 -4.54 3.56 9.78
CA GLY A 97 -4.53 2.10 9.86
C GLY A 97 -3.14 1.54 10.14
N GLY A 98 -2.12 2.06 9.46
CA GLY A 98 -0.72 1.66 9.68
C GLY A 98 -0.17 2.15 11.03
N ILE A 99 -0.47 3.40 11.43
CA ILE A 99 -0.01 3.96 12.72
C ILE A 99 -0.57 3.15 13.89
N VAL A 100 -1.87 2.83 13.87
CA VAL A 100 -2.49 2.05 14.96
C VAL A 100 -1.93 0.62 15.00
N ALA A 101 -1.64 0.02 13.85
CA ALA A 101 -1.00 -1.30 13.79
C ALA A 101 0.39 -1.29 14.45
N GLU A 102 1.18 -0.25 14.20
CA GLU A 102 2.51 -0.09 14.80
C GLU A 102 2.41 0.15 16.31
N GLU A 103 1.61 1.13 16.74
CA GLU A 103 1.53 1.56 18.14
C GLU A 103 0.89 0.51 19.07
N ILE A 104 -0.13 -0.20 18.60
CA ILE A 104 -0.91 -1.11 19.45
C ILE A 104 -0.47 -2.56 19.30
N PHE A 105 -0.07 -2.97 18.09
CA PHE A 105 0.23 -4.38 17.77
C PHE A 105 1.71 -4.61 17.44
N SER A 106 2.54 -3.57 17.41
CA SER A 106 3.96 -3.65 17.00
C SER A 106 4.12 -4.28 15.60
N MET A 107 3.12 -4.06 14.73
CA MET A 107 3.12 -4.55 13.35
C MET A 107 3.37 -3.39 12.40
N GLN A 108 4.43 -3.49 11.60
CA GLN A 108 4.81 -2.45 10.67
C GLN A 108 4.18 -2.69 9.30
N LEU A 109 3.54 -1.65 8.77
CA LEU A 109 3.14 -1.54 7.37
C LEU A 109 3.74 -0.25 6.81
N PRO A 110 4.82 -0.30 6.01
CA PRO A 110 5.41 0.88 5.41
C PRO A 110 4.40 1.54 4.45
N ILE A 111 4.13 2.83 4.68
CA ILE A 111 3.26 3.64 3.82
C ILE A 111 4.05 4.86 3.38
N ILE A 112 4.34 4.94 2.08
CA ILE A 112 5.20 5.96 1.49
C ILE A 112 4.41 6.75 0.45
N VAL A 113 4.48 8.08 0.50
CA VAL A 113 3.94 8.97 -0.53
C VAL A 113 5.05 9.33 -1.50
N LEU A 114 4.82 9.08 -2.78
CA LEU A 114 5.71 9.36 -3.89
C LEU A 114 5.18 10.56 -4.68
N ASP A 115 6.10 11.41 -5.14
CA ASP A 115 5.76 12.45 -6.11
C ASP A 115 5.36 11.83 -7.46
N GLU A 116 4.78 12.64 -8.35
CA GLU A 116 4.16 12.19 -9.61
C GLU A 116 5.08 11.29 -10.46
N ALA A 117 6.32 11.71 -10.75
CA ALA A 117 7.22 10.93 -11.60
C ALA A 117 7.64 9.59 -10.96
N PRO A 118 8.08 9.53 -9.69
CA PRO A 118 8.30 8.27 -8.98
C PRO A 118 7.07 7.35 -8.88
N PHE A 119 5.88 7.93 -8.74
CA PHE A 119 4.63 7.17 -8.69
C PHE A 119 4.33 6.49 -10.02
N GLU A 120 4.42 7.22 -11.13
CA GLU A 120 4.26 6.65 -12.49
C GLU A 120 5.31 5.57 -12.77
N GLN A 121 6.54 5.75 -12.31
CA GLN A 121 7.58 4.73 -12.39
C GLN A 121 7.22 3.47 -11.60
N ALA A 122 6.63 3.62 -10.40
CA ALA A 122 6.21 2.51 -9.56
C ALA A 122 5.06 1.70 -10.20
N LEU A 123 4.13 2.34 -10.90
CA LEU A 123 3.06 1.65 -11.64
C LEU A 123 3.58 0.74 -12.76
N LEU A 124 4.76 1.06 -13.32
CA LEU A 124 5.38 0.32 -14.43
C LEU A 124 6.39 -0.73 -13.95
N ALA A 125 6.80 -0.70 -12.69
CA ALA A 125 7.81 -1.59 -12.14
C ALA A 125 7.21 -2.96 -11.78
N SER A 126 8.05 -4.00 -11.86
CA SER A 126 7.67 -5.38 -11.52
C SER A 126 7.74 -5.64 -10.02
N THR A 127 8.75 -5.09 -9.34
CA THR A 127 8.98 -5.27 -7.89
C THR A 127 9.47 -3.98 -7.24
N ALA A 128 9.22 -3.83 -5.95
CA ALA A 128 9.79 -2.76 -5.13
C ALA A 128 10.43 -3.33 -3.86
N CYS A 129 11.48 -2.65 -3.39
CA CYS A 129 12.04 -2.81 -2.05
C CYS A 129 12.04 -1.44 -1.35
N ILE A 130 11.56 -1.40 -0.12
CA ILE A 130 11.33 -0.20 0.68
C ILE A 130 12.17 -0.31 1.96
N GLU A 131 12.92 0.75 2.24
CA GLU A 131 13.74 0.87 3.44
C GLU A 131 13.12 1.82 4.47
N GLU A 132 13.58 1.72 5.72
CA GLU A 132 13.04 2.48 6.87
C GLU A 132 13.14 4.01 6.73
N ASP A 133 14.08 4.49 5.90
CA ASP A 133 14.32 5.91 5.65
C ASP A 133 13.52 6.47 4.47
N GLY A 134 12.59 5.66 3.92
CA GLY A 134 11.68 6.04 2.84
C GLY A 134 12.29 5.92 1.44
N ILE A 135 13.46 5.29 1.31
CA ILE A 135 14.01 4.91 0.00
C ILE A 135 13.15 3.78 -0.59
N VAL A 136 12.80 3.94 -1.86
CA VAL A 136 12.08 2.95 -2.66
C VAL A 136 12.95 2.60 -3.86
N MET A 137 13.31 1.32 -3.97
CA MET A 137 14.04 0.75 -5.09
C MET A 137 13.06 0.03 -6.01
N LEU A 138 12.89 0.52 -7.23
CA LEU A 138 12.01 -0.05 -8.25
C LEU A 138 12.81 -0.91 -9.24
N ARG A 139 12.30 -2.10 -9.59
CA ARG A 139 12.91 -3.00 -10.58
C ARG A 139 11.90 -3.38 -11.66
N TYR A 140 12.36 -3.42 -12.91
CA TYR A 140 11.59 -3.73 -14.11
C TYR A 140 11.89 -5.13 -14.63
#